data_AF-A0A183J8W6-F1
#
_entry.id   AF-A0A183J8W6-F1
#
_cell.length_a   1.000
_cell.length_b   1.000
_cell.length_c   1.000
_cell.angle_alpha   90.00
_cell.angle_beta   90.00
_cell.angle_gamma   90.00
#
_symmetry.space_group_name_H-M   'P 1'
#
loop_
_entity.id
_entity.type
_entity.pdbx_description
1 polymer ?
#
loop_
_entity_poly.entity_id
_entity_poly.type
_entity_poly.pdbx_seq_one_letter_code
_entity_poly.pdbx_strand_id
1 'polypeptide(L)'
;MQSWIDIINFTAACFSSPVLPAPVSSRQSFHRPLLPSTASKLTMDEQLKVHTTRIAELEKCLDQLRDAAPVPTSKSRVLQDYAQKEIFLLYE
;
A
#
# COMPACT_ATOMS: atom_id res chain seq x y z
N MET A 1 5.74 -12.73 25.25
CA MET A 1 4.63 -12.40 24.33
C MET A 1 5.11 -11.84 23.00
N GLN A 2 6.26 -11.14 22.94
CA GLN A 2 6.75 -10.53 21.69
C GLN A 2 7.26 -11.54 20.63
N SER A 3 7.87 -12.66 21.07
CA SER A 3 8.51 -13.62 20.15
C SER A 3 7.62 -14.21 19.05
N TRP A 4 6.32 -14.46 19.30
CA TRP A 4 5.44 -15.00 18.26
C TRP A 4 5.06 -13.94 17.22
N ILE A 5 4.95 -12.68 17.64
CA ILE A 5 4.69 -11.54 16.75
C ILE A 5 5.87 -11.35 15.81
N ASP A 6 7.09 -11.42 16.35
CA ASP A 6 8.30 -11.24 15.56
C ASP A 6 8.46 -12.37 14.52
N ILE A 7 8.14 -13.62 14.89
CA ILE A 7 8.15 -14.76 13.95
C ILE A 7 7.13 -14.57 12.83
N ILE A 8 5.91 -14.12 13.15
CA ILE A 8 4.88 -13.86 12.14
C ILE A 8 5.33 -12.73 11.21
N ASN A 9 5.81 -11.62 11.75
CA ASN A 9 6.25 -10.46 10.96
C ASN A 9 7.44 -10.83 10.06
N PHE A 10 8.42 -11.56 10.60
CA PHE A 10 9.55 -12.05 9.82
C PHE A 10 9.09 -12.97 8.69
N THR A 11 8.25 -13.96 8.98
CA THR A 11 7.73 -14.90 7.98
C THR A 11 6.93 -14.16 6.91
N ALA A 12 6.05 -13.24 7.30
CA ALA A 12 5.27 -12.42 6.37
C ALA A 12 6.19 -11.60 5.45
N ALA A 13 7.20 -10.94 6.01
CA ALA A 13 8.18 -10.17 5.22
C ALA A 13 8.98 -11.08 4.26
N CYS A 14 9.42 -12.26 4.70
CA CYS A 14 10.17 -13.21 3.88
C CYS A 14 9.38 -13.74 2.68
N PHE A 15 8.06 -13.91 2.82
CA PHE A 15 7.21 -14.45 1.76
C PHE A 15 6.42 -13.37 1.00
N SER A 16 6.45 -12.13 1.48
CA SER A 16 5.80 -10.99 0.82
C SER A 16 6.33 -10.81 -0.60
N SER A 17 5.40 -10.69 -1.54
CA SER A 17 5.67 -10.63 -2.96
C SER A 17 5.35 -9.22 -3.47
N PRO A 18 6.12 -8.67 -4.42
CA PRO A 18 5.92 -7.30 -4.89
C PRO A 18 4.51 -7.13 -5.45
N VAL A 19 3.86 -6.02 -5.10
CA VAL A 19 2.52 -5.66 -5.59
C VAL A 19 2.48 -5.69 -7.12
N LEU A 20 1.39 -6.22 -7.69
CA LEU A 20 1.16 -6.08 -9.12
C LEU A 20 0.91 -4.61 -9.45
N PRO A 21 1.30 -4.14 -10.66
CA PRO A 21 0.95 -2.80 -11.10
C PRO A 21 -0.57 -2.62 -10.97
N ALA A 22 -0.98 -1.46 -10.45
CA ALA A 22 -2.39 -1.17 -10.22
C ALA A 22 -3.18 -1.40 -11.52
N PRO A 23 -4.39 -2.00 -11.45
CA PRO A 23 -5.21 -2.18 -12.64
C PRO A 23 -5.42 -0.85 -13.36
N VAL A 24 -4.99 -0.77 -14.61
CA VAL A 24 -5.28 0.38 -15.48
C VAL A 24 -6.76 0.31 -15.86
N SER A 25 -7.60 1.01 -15.11
CA SER A 25 -9.02 1.18 -15.41
C SER A 25 -9.24 2.53 -16.10
N SER A 26 -10.19 2.57 -17.05
CA SER A 26 -10.66 3.84 -17.63
C SER A 26 -11.47 4.67 -16.61
N ARG A 27 -11.92 4.06 -15.51
CA ARG A 27 -12.54 4.76 -14.38
C ARG A 27 -11.45 5.26 -13.43
N GLN A 28 -11.42 6.56 -13.17
CA GLN A 28 -10.54 7.23 -12.21
C GLN A 28 -10.94 6.96 -10.74
N SER A 29 -11.32 5.73 -10.39
CA SER A 29 -11.64 5.35 -9.02
C SER A 29 -10.44 4.69 -8.35
N PHE A 30 -10.31 4.89 -7.04
CA PHE A 30 -9.30 4.20 -6.27
C PHE A 30 -9.63 2.69 -6.17
N HIS A 31 -8.65 1.85 -6.50
CA HIS A 31 -8.71 0.40 -6.34
C HIS A 31 -7.50 -0.07 -5.54
N ARG A 32 -7.73 -1.02 -4.62
CA ARG A 32 -6.62 -1.64 -3.88
C ARG A 32 -5.73 -2.43 -4.87
N PRO A 33 -4.39 -2.30 -4.79
CA PRO A 33 -3.48 -3.10 -5.59
C PRO A 33 -3.70 -4.59 -5.33
N LEU A 34 -3.50 -5.40 -6.36
CA LEU A 34 -3.57 -6.85 -6.23
C LEU A 34 -2.18 -7.38 -5.88
N LEU A 35 -2.11 -8.26 -4.87
CA LEU A 35 -0.89 -8.98 -4.55
C LEU A 35 -0.82 -10.26 -5.41
N PRO A 36 0.36 -10.62 -5.92
CA PRO A 36 0.52 -11.90 -6.61
C PRO A 36 0.43 -13.06 -5.60
N SER A 37 -0.17 -14.17 -6.02
CA SER A 37 -0.29 -15.40 -5.20
C SER A 37 0.99 -16.25 -5.14
N THR A 38 2.12 -15.74 -5.65
CA THR A 38 3.39 -16.46 -5.70
C THR A 38 4.37 -15.90 -4.69
N ALA A 39 5.11 -16.79 -4.01
CA ALA A 39 6.18 -16.40 -3.10
C ALA A 39 7.24 -15.55 -3.81
N SER A 40 7.87 -14.66 -3.05
CA SER A 40 9.01 -13.88 -3.51
C SER A 40 10.18 -14.77 -3.93
N LYS A 41 10.88 -14.37 -4.98
CA LYS A 41 12.16 -14.96 -5.43
C LYS A 41 13.37 -14.12 -5.03
N LEU A 42 13.13 -13.01 -4.33
CA LEU A 42 14.17 -12.08 -3.89
C LEU A 42 14.89 -12.64 -2.66
N THR A 43 16.16 -12.30 -2.52
CA THR A 43 16.93 -12.50 -1.29
C THR A 43 16.42 -11.60 -0.17
N MET A 44 16.79 -11.90 1.09
CA MET A 44 16.36 -11.10 2.25
C MET A 44 16.81 -9.64 2.16
N ASP A 45 18.04 -9.38 1.70
CA ASP A 45 18.55 -8.01 1.53
C ASP A 45 17.79 -7.25 0.44
N GLU A 46 17.45 -7.92 -0.66
CA GLU A 46 16.63 -7.33 -1.73
C GLU A 46 15.21 -7.06 -1.24
N GLN A 47 14.61 -7.97 -0.48
CA GLN A 47 13.30 -7.74 0.13
C GLN A 47 13.33 -6.56 1.10
N LEU A 48 14.35 -6.47 1.96
CA LEU A 48 14.50 -5.36 2.88
C LEU A 48 14.57 -4.03 2.10
N LYS A 49 15.37 -3.97 1.03
CA LYS A 49 15.47 -2.78 0.17
C LYS A 49 14.13 -2.41 -0.48
N VAL A 50 13.40 -3.41 -0.98
CA VAL A 50 12.07 -3.20 -1.57
C VAL A 50 11.10 -2.67 -0.53
N HIS A 51 11.05 -3.25 0.67
CA HIS A 51 10.19 -2.81 1.76
C HIS A 51 10.50 -1.39 2.22
N THR A 52 11.78 -1.06 2.43
CA THR A 52 12.18 0.31 2.81
C THR A 52 11.82 1.32 1.74
N THR A 53 12.04 0.99 0.45
CA THR A 53 11.65 1.86 -0.66
C THR A 53 10.13 2.04 -0.70
N ARG A 54 9.38 0.95 -0.48
CA ARG A 54 7.93 0.95 -0.50
C ARG A 54 7.31 1.82 0.59
N ILE A 55 7.87 1.78 1.81
CA ILE A 55 7.45 2.65 2.92
C ILE A 55 7.61 4.13 2.51
N ALA A 56 8.79 4.51 2.00
CA ALA A 56 9.04 5.89 1.58
C ALA A 56 8.09 6.35 0.45
N GLU A 57 7.75 5.45 -0.48
CA GLU A 57 6.76 5.73 -1.53
C GLU A 57 5.34 5.92 -0.96
N LEU A 58 4.92 5.07 -0.02
CA LEU A 58 3.62 5.15 0.63
C LEU A 58 3.47 6.45 1.42
N GLU A 59 4.47 6.80 2.22
CA GLU A 59 4.53 8.07 2.96
C GLU A 59 4.39 9.27 2.01
N LYS A 60 5.17 9.29 0.92
CA LYS A 60 5.08 10.32 -0.10
C LYS A 60 3.70 10.37 -0.76
N CYS A 61 3.10 9.23 -1.05
CA CYS A 61 1.75 9.17 -1.65
C CYS A 61 0.68 9.68 -0.68
N LEU A 62 0.85 9.43 0.61
CA LEU A 62 -0.04 9.89 1.67
C LEU A 62 0.04 11.41 1.84
N ASP A 63 1.25 11.97 1.83
CA ASP A 63 1.45 13.42 1.87
C ASP A 63 0.82 14.09 0.63
N GLN A 64 1.08 13.55 -0.56
CA GLN A 64 0.45 14.04 -1.80
C GLN A 64 -1.07 13.94 -1.77
N LEU A 65 -1.64 12.90 -1.16
CA LEU A 65 -3.08 12.76 -1.01
C LEU A 65 -3.63 13.86 -0.10
N ARG A 66 -2.98 14.10 1.05
CA ARG A 66 -3.38 15.13 2.02
C ARG A 66 -3.30 16.53 1.44
N ASP A 67 -2.28 16.83 0.65
CA ASP A 67 -2.17 18.10 -0.08
C ASP A 67 -3.31 18.30 -1.09
N ALA A 68 -3.84 17.21 -1.63
CA ALA A 68 -4.96 17.19 -2.56
C ALA A 68 -6.32 16.92 -1.89
N ALA A 69 -6.45 17.19 -0.58
CA ALA A 69 -7.68 16.93 0.16
C ALA A 69 -8.90 17.64 -0.47
N PRO A 70 -9.99 16.90 -0.77
CA PRO A 70 -11.19 17.49 -1.37
C PRO A 70 -11.94 18.36 -0.37
N VAL A 71 -12.57 19.44 -0.88
CA VAL A 71 -13.46 20.27 -0.06
C VAL A 71 -14.72 19.50 0.34
N PRO A 72 -15.32 19.75 1.52
CA PRO A 72 -16.52 19.03 1.99
C PRO A 72 -17.73 19.14 1.05
N THR A 73 -17.76 20.17 0.19
CA THR A 73 -18.81 20.38 -0.82
C THR A 73 -18.58 19.60 -2.13
N SER A 74 -17.49 18.83 -2.21
CA SER A 74 -17.18 17.98 -3.35
C SER A 74 -18.24 16.88 -3.55
N LYS A 75 -18.30 16.33 -4.77
CA LYS A 75 -19.18 15.18 -5.06
C LYS A 75 -18.92 14.05 -4.07
N SER A 76 -19.98 13.45 -3.52
CA SER A 76 -19.89 12.36 -2.53
C SER A 76 -18.94 11.23 -2.96
N ARG A 77 -18.93 10.88 -4.26
CA ARG A 77 -18.00 9.87 -4.80
C ARG A 77 -16.52 10.22 -4.61
N VAL A 78 -16.16 11.48 -4.80
CA VAL A 78 -14.76 11.96 -4.64
C VAL A 78 -14.34 11.90 -3.18
N LEU A 79 -15.24 12.28 -2.26
CA LEU A 79 -14.98 12.17 -0.82
C LEU A 79 -14.78 10.71 -0.38
N GLN A 80 -15.59 9.79 -0.91
CA GLN A 80 -15.44 8.35 -0.64
C GLN A 80 -14.13 7.79 -1.20
N ASP A 81 -13.78 8.12 -2.45
CA ASP A 81 -12.55 7.64 -3.07
C ASP A 81 -11.30 8.19 -2.33
N TYR A 82 -11.34 9.45 -1.88
CA TYR A 82 -10.32 10.03 -1.02
C TYR A 82 -10.18 9.27 0.30
N ALA A 83 -11.28 9.10 1.04
CA ALA A 83 -11.27 8.42 2.34
C ALA A 83 -10.78 6.97 2.23
N GLN A 84 -11.21 6.25 1.18
CA GLN A 84 -10.75 4.88 0.93
C GLN A 84 -9.25 4.83 0.62
N LYS A 85 -8.73 5.78 -0.16
CA LYS A 85 -7.31 5.87 -0.49
C LYS A 85 -6.47 6.26 0.73
N GLU A 86 -6.97 7.17 1.56
CA GLU A 86 -6.31 7.59 2.81
C GLU A 86 -6.18 6.42 3.79
N ILE A 87 -7.28 5.70 4.06
CA ILE A 87 -7.25 4.50 4.90
C ILE A 87 -6.30 3.45 4.33
N PHE A 88 -6.31 3.23 3.02
CA PHE A 88 -5.40 2.28 2.40
C PHE A 88 -3.93 2.66 2.61
N LEU A 89 -3.56 3.92 2.38
CA LEU A 89 -2.17 4.37 2.52
C LEU A 89 -1.69 4.41 3.98
N LEU A 90 -2.61 4.51 4.96
CA LEU A 90 -2.28 4.49 6.39
C LEU A 90 -1.96 3.09 6.94
N TYR A 91 -2.45 2.03 6.28
CA TYR A 91 -2.42 0.66 6.82
C TYR A 91 -1.71 -0.36 5.93
N GLU A 92 -1.16 0.07 4.79
CA GLU A 92 -0.16 -0.70 4.04
C GLU A 92 1.24 -0.42 4.59
#